data_AF-A0A3L7SHB0-F1
#
_entry.id   AF-A0A3L7SHB0-F1
#
_cell.length_a   1.000
_cell.length_b   1.000
_cell.length_c   1.000
_cell.angle_alpha   90.00
_cell.angle_beta   90.00
_cell.angle_gamma   90.00
#
_symmetry.space_group_name_H-M   'P 1'
#
loop_
_entity.id
_entity.type
_entity.pdbx_description
1 polymer ?
#
loop_
_entity_poly.entity_id
_entity_poly.type
_entity_poly.pdbx_seq_one_letter_code
_entity_poly.pdbx_strand_id
1 'polypeptide(L)'
;MSRETLAAKRARLAELRTQTARLEAELDAAVDAGLEGDGMPRNDWANQGYYLTYYATSGFFLGIVGALASLMFNIIGATLAGKDPLQLIRVFLTFGLGGKALDPAFNDSLALAMGCVLYIATGMLLGIIFQVVLGKYAVKSGLPGRLAGASAIAVVVWLVNFYGLISWLQPLLFGGNWIVDDAQLPWWVALATHLVFGWTMALIFPWGEFHPYRLQTEES
;
A
#
# COMPACT_ATOMS: atom_id res chain seq x y z
N MET A 1 31.60 -32.91 39.82
CA MET A 1 31.65 -31.44 39.68
C MET A 1 31.98 -30.83 41.04
N SER A 2 33.16 -30.26 41.22
CA SER A 2 33.59 -29.76 42.54
C SER A 2 32.83 -28.46 42.90
N ARG A 3 32.44 -28.33 44.17
CA ARG A 3 31.75 -27.12 44.70
C ARG A 3 32.54 -25.83 44.47
N GLU A 4 33.85 -25.95 44.34
CA GLU A 4 34.81 -24.88 44.04
C GLU A 4 34.51 -24.20 42.69
N THR A 5 34.09 -24.98 41.68
CA THR A 5 33.72 -24.44 40.36
C THR A 5 32.41 -23.66 40.37
N LEU A 6 31.48 -23.99 41.28
CA LEU A 6 30.20 -23.28 41.39
C LEU A 6 30.37 -21.96 42.15
N ALA A 7 31.17 -21.97 43.22
CA ALA A 7 31.50 -20.76 43.98
C ALA A 7 32.24 -19.74 43.10
N ALA A 8 33.24 -20.18 42.33
CA ALA A 8 33.95 -19.33 41.38
C ALA A 8 33.02 -18.72 40.31
N LYS A 9 32.09 -19.51 39.76
CA LYS A 9 31.09 -19.01 38.79
C LYS A 9 30.13 -17.98 39.40
N ARG A 10 29.71 -18.16 40.66
CA ARG A 10 28.85 -17.19 41.36
C ARG A 10 29.58 -15.89 41.67
N ALA A 11 30.84 -15.97 42.09
CA ALA A 11 31.69 -14.80 42.28
C ALA A 11 31.89 -14.03 40.97
N ARG A 12 32.18 -14.73 39.87
CA ARG A 12 32.31 -14.12 38.54
C ARG A 12 31.01 -13.48 38.06
N LEU A 13 29.86 -14.09 38.34
CA LEU A 13 28.56 -13.54 37.99
C LEU A 13 28.23 -12.27 38.79
N ALA A 14 28.61 -12.21 40.07
CA ALA A 14 28.46 -11.02 40.90
C ALA A 14 29.37 -9.87 40.41
N GLU A 15 30.61 -10.19 40.05
CA GLU A 15 31.56 -9.25 39.47
C GLU A 15 31.02 -8.67 38.14
N LEU A 16 30.56 -9.53 37.24
CA LEU A 16 29.99 -9.12 35.96
C LEU A 16 28.76 -8.23 36.13
N ARG A 17 27.85 -8.56 37.06
CA ARG A 17 26.70 -7.70 37.37
C ARG A 17 27.11 -6.32 37.87
N THR A 18 28.15 -6.26 38.69
CA THR A 18 28.69 -5.00 39.19
C THR A 18 29.31 -4.18 38.05
N GLN A 19 30.03 -4.84 37.14
CA GLN A 19 30.60 -4.19 35.95
C GLN A 19 29.52 -3.70 34.99
N THR A 20 28.47 -4.48 34.75
CA THR A 20 27.32 -4.06 33.93
C THR A 20 26.63 -2.84 34.52
N ALA A 21 26.30 -2.88 35.82
CA ALA A 21 25.66 -1.74 36.48
C ALA A 21 26.53 -0.47 36.43
N ARG A 22 27.85 -0.61 36.53
CA ARG A 22 28.78 0.52 36.41
C ARG A 22 28.78 1.09 34.98
N LEU A 23 28.86 0.22 33.97
CA LEU A 23 28.87 0.64 32.57
C LEU A 23 27.54 1.25 32.13
N GLU A 24 26.41 0.75 32.62
CA GLU A 24 25.09 1.36 32.40
C GLU A 24 25.03 2.76 33.02
N ALA A 25 25.49 2.92 34.27
CA ALA A 25 25.55 4.24 34.92
C ALA A 25 26.52 5.22 34.22
N GLU A 26 27.66 4.74 33.73
CA GLU A 26 28.61 5.54 32.95
C GLU A 26 27.99 5.96 31.60
N LEU A 27 27.24 5.08 30.95
CA LEU A 27 26.56 5.38 29.69
C LEU A 27 25.43 6.38 29.88
N ASP A 28 24.59 6.20 30.90
CA ASP A 28 23.50 7.12 31.21
C ASP A 28 24.04 8.50 31.57
N ALA A 29 25.12 8.58 32.37
CA ALA A 29 25.78 9.84 32.68
C ALA A 29 26.42 10.50 31.43
N ALA A 30 26.96 9.72 30.50
CA ALA A 30 27.50 10.23 29.24
C ALA A 30 26.40 10.76 28.31
N VAL A 31 25.24 10.09 28.27
CA VAL A 31 24.04 10.54 27.54
C VAL A 31 23.49 11.84 28.15
N ASP A 32 23.34 11.92 29.47
CA ASP A 32 22.89 13.14 30.17
C ASP A 32 23.85 14.32 29.99
N ALA A 33 25.15 14.04 29.86
CA ALA A 33 26.18 15.04 29.60
C ALA A 33 26.25 15.48 28.11
N GLY A 34 25.43 14.90 27.22
CA GLY A 34 25.44 15.21 25.79
C GLY A 34 26.73 14.79 25.07
N LEU A 35 27.50 13.87 25.65
CA LEU A 35 28.70 13.30 25.07
C LEU A 35 28.32 12.12 24.16
N GLU A 36 27.54 12.41 23.12
CA GLU A 36 27.29 11.44 22.06
C GLU A 36 28.60 11.27 21.26
N GLY A 37 29.29 10.15 21.48
CA GLY A 37 30.10 9.57 20.41
C GLY A 37 29.19 9.32 19.21
N ASP A 38 29.74 9.24 18.01
CA ASP A 38 29.12 9.10 16.66
C ASP A 38 27.93 8.12 16.48
N GLY A 39 27.44 7.47 17.54
CA GLY A 39 26.21 6.70 17.61
C GLY A 39 24.98 7.58 17.84
N MET A 40 24.22 7.75 16.76
CA MET A 40 22.80 8.11 16.64
C MET A 40 21.99 8.16 17.96
N PRO A 41 21.20 9.24 18.21
CA PRO A 41 20.37 9.39 19.40
C PRO A 41 19.46 8.16 19.64
N ARG A 42 19.45 7.63 20.87
CA ARG A 42 18.65 6.46 21.29
C ARG A 42 17.14 6.59 21.04
N ASN A 43 16.64 7.79 20.76
CA ASN A 43 15.23 8.10 20.56
C ASN A 43 14.85 8.34 19.08
N ASP A 44 15.81 8.33 18.14
CA ASP A 44 15.53 8.59 16.71
C ASP A 44 15.17 7.32 15.92
N TRP A 45 15.61 6.13 16.35
CA TRP A 45 15.35 4.89 15.61
C TRP A 45 13.89 4.41 15.73
N ALA A 46 13.24 4.71 16.86
CA ALA A 46 11.83 4.43 17.11
C ALA A 46 10.96 5.61 16.65
N ASN A 47 11.08 5.99 15.37
CA ASN A 47 10.38 7.10 14.74
C ASN A 47 8.96 7.32 15.30
N GLN A 48 8.79 8.34 16.15
CA GLN A 48 7.49 8.84 16.62
C GLN A 48 6.70 9.55 15.50
N GLY A 49 6.89 9.14 14.24
CA GLY A 49 6.49 9.87 13.04
C GLY A 49 6.01 9.00 11.89
N TYR A 50 5.66 9.65 10.78
CA TYR A 50 5.11 9.03 9.58
C TYR A 50 6.11 8.10 8.90
N TYR A 51 5.83 6.78 8.87
CA TYR A 51 6.71 5.80 8.28
C TYR A 51 6.33 5.47 6.82
N LEU A 52 6.91 6.21 5.87
CA LEU A 52 6.58 6.12 4.45
C LEU A 52 6.68 4.69 3.89
N THR A 53 7.77 3.98 4.18
CA THR A 53 8.00 2.61 3.67
C THR A 53 6.94 1.63 4.16
N TYR A 54 6.51 1.78 5.42
CA TYR A 54 5.41 0.99 5.97
C TYR A 54 4.10 1.29 5.24
N TYR A 55 3.70 2.57 5.12
CA TYR A 55 2.48 2.93 4.40
C TYR A 55 2.50 2.54 2.93
N ALA A 56 3.67 2.60 2.28
CA ALA A 56 3.84 2.13 0.91
C ALA A 56 3.64 0.61 0.81
N THR A 57 4.27 -0.16 1.70
CA THR A 57 4.16 -1.63 1.71
C THR A 57 2.74 -2.08 2.04
N SER A 58 2.14 -1.50 3.09
CA SER A 58 0.74 -1.75 3.45
C SER A 58 -0.20 -1.36 2.32
N GLY A 59 0.02 -0.21 1.68
CA GLY A 59 -0.77 0.23 0.52
C GLY A 59 -0.66 -0.71 -0.67
N PHE A 60 0.52 -1.25 -0.94
CA PHE A 60 0.73 -2.23 -1.99
C PHE A 60 -0.13 -3.48 -1.80
N PHE A 61 -0.14 -4.06 -0.61
CA PHE A 61 -0.96 -5.25 -0.31
C PHE A 61 -2.45 -4.93 -0.21
N LEU A 62 -2.83 -3.84 0.46
CA LEU A 62 -4.23 -3.41 0.56
C LEU A 62 -4.80 -3.02 -0.82
N GLY A 63 -3.95 -2.55 -1.74
CA GLY A 63 -4.30 -2.29 -3.12
C GLY A 63 -4.84 -3.52 -3.86
N ILE A 64 -4.45 -4.75 -3.47
CA ILE A 64 -5.04 -5.99 -3.99
C ILE A 64 -6.54 -6.04 -3.67
N VAL A 65 -6.90 -5.74 -2.41
CA VAL A 65 -8.30 -5.75 -1.96
C VAL A 65 -9.11 -4.66 -2.69
N GLY A 66 -8.53 -3.47 -2.84
CA GLY A 66 -9.12 -2.39 -3.64
C GLY A 66 -9.36 -2.81 -5.10
N ALA A 67 -8.37 -3.46 -5.72
CA ALA A 67 -8.47 -3.94 -7.11
C ALA A 67 -9.56 -4.99 -7.25
N LEU A 68 -9.63 -5.97 -6.34
CA LEU A 68 -10.64 -7.02 -6.36
C LEU A 68 -12.04 -6.45 -6.17
N ALA A 69 -12.24 -5.53 -5.22
CA ALA A 69 -13.53 -4.88 -5.00
C ALA A 69 -13.98 -4.11 -6.25
N SER A 70 -13.07 -3.35 -6.86
CA SER A 70 -13.31 -2.59 -8.08
C SER A 70 -13.61 -3.49 -9.29
N LEU A 71 -12.90 -4.61 -9.43
CA LEU A 71 -13.14 -5.59 -10.48
C LEU A 71 -14.50 -6.29 -10.30
N MET A 72 -14.84 -6.69 -9.07
CA MET A 72 -16.14 -7.28 -8.74
C MET A 72 -17.29 -6.31 -9.03
N PHE A 73 -17.13 -5.03 -8.66
CA PHE A 73 -18.11 -3.99 -9.00
C PHE A 73 -18.38 -3.94 -10.51
N ASN A 74 -17.33 -3.99 -11.33
CA ASN A 74 -17.47 -3.97 -12.79
C ASN A 74 -18.09 -5.25 -13.35
N ILE A 75 -17.67 -6.44 -12.89
CA ILE A 75 -18.23 -7.72 -13.32
C ILE A 75 -19.74 -7.76 -13.02
N ILE A 76 -20.14 -7.37 -11.80
CA ILE A 76 -21.55 -7.33 -11.41
C ILE A 76 -22.29 -6.28 -12.23
N GLY A 77 -21.76 -5.07 -12.35
CA GLY A 77 -22.38 -3.98 -13.12
C GLY A 77 -22.59 -4.33 -14.59
N ALA A 78 -21.59 -4.92 -15.23
CA ALA A 78 -21.68 -5.39 -16.61
C ALA A 78 -22.72 -6.51 -16.78
N THR A 79 -22.74 -7.49 -15.87
CA THR A 79 -23.74 -8.57 -15.88
C THR A 79 -25.16 -8.03 -15.77
N LEU A 80 -25.40 -7.08 -14.85
CA LEU A 80 -26.71 -6.45 -14.66
C LEU A 80 -27.14 -5.60 -15.86
N ALA A 81 -26.17 -5.02 -16.59
CA ALA A 81 -26.41 -4.28 -17.81
C ALA A 81 -26.50 -5.18 -19.06
N GLY A 82 -26.42 -6.51 -18.92
CA GLY A 82 -26.44 -7.45 -20.04
C GLY A 82 -25.21 -7.40 -20.94
N LYS A 83 -24.07 -6.89 -20.45
CA LYS A 83 -22.78 -6.82 -21.15
C LYS A 83 -21.85 -7.96 -20.73
N ASP A 84 -20.77 -8.18 -21.50
CA ASP A 84 -19.73 -9.15 -21.15
C ASP A 84 -19.07 -8.75 -19.81
N PRO A 85 -19.13 -9.58 -18.75
CA PRO A 85 -18.54 -9.29 -17.45
C PRO A 85 -17.03 -8.98 -17.49
N LEU A 86 -16.32 -9.53 -18.48
CA LEU A 86 -14.88 -9.35 -18.65
C LEU A 86 -14.53 -8.28 -19.70
N GLN A 87 -15.50 -7.50 -20.17
CA GLN A 87 -15.26 -6.43 -21.14
C GLN A 87 -14.21 -5.43 -20.64
N LEU A 88 -14.22 -5.08 -19.35
CA LEU A 88 -13.22 -4.18 -18.77
C LEU A 88 -11.80 -4.76 -18.91
N ILE A 89 -11.63 -6.06 -18.66
CA ILE A 89 -10.33 -6.73 -18.78
C ILE A 89 -9.89 -6.77 -20.25
N ARG A 90 -10.81 -7.03 -21.19
CA ARG A 90 -10.52 -6.96 -22.64
C ARG A 90 -10.07 -5.56 -23.05
N VAL A 91 -10.76 -4.50 -22.58
CA VAL A 91 -10.35 -3.11 -22.81
C VAL A 91 -8.98 -2.84 -22.21
N PHE A 92 -8.70 -3.32 -21.00
CA PHE A 92 -7.39 -3.16 -20.37
C PHE A 92 -6.25 -3.88 -21.13
N LEU A 93 -6.53 -5.08 -21.66
CA LEU A 93 -5.59 -5.84 -22.49
C LEU A 93 -5.24 -5.17 -23.82
N THR A 94 -6.02 -4.18 -24.27
CA THR A 94 -5.65 -3.39 -25.46
C THR A 94 -4.33 -2.63 -25.28
N PHE A 95 -3.87 -2.42 -24.04
CA PHE A 95 -2.55 -1.84 -23.77
C PHE A 95 -1.39 -2.79 -24.12
N GLY A 96 -1.60 -4.09 -24.30
CA GLY A 96 -0.55 -5.03 -24.72
C GLY A 96 -0.82 -5.71 -26.05
N LEU A 97 -2.09 -5.95 -26.35
CA LEU A 97 -2.54 -6.73 -27.50
C LEU A 97 -3.23 -5.89 -28.58
N GLY A 98 -3.38 -4.58 -28.34
CA GLY A 98 -4.11 -3.67 -29.22
C GLY A 98 -5.57 -4.08 -29.42
N GLY A 99 -6.15 -3.71 -30.56
CA GLY A 99 -7.55 -3.99 -30.88
C GLY A 99 -7.92 -5.48 -30.94
N LYS A 100 -6.95 -6.40 -31.05
CA LYS A 100 -7.21 -7.85 -31.05
C LYS A 100 -7.87 -8.32 -29.74
N ALA A 101 -7.61 -7.64 -28.62
CA ALA A 101 -8.23 -7.96 -27.34
C ALA A 101 -9.76 -7.73 -27.33
N LEU A 102 -10.28 -6.92 -28.24
CA LEU A 102 -11.71 -6.61 -28.36
C LEU A 102 -12.47 -7.53 -29.32
N ASP A 103 -11.76 -8.39 -30.06
CA ASP A 103 -12.41 -9.32 -31.00
C ASP A 103 -13.28 -10.33 -30.21
N PRO A 104 -14.58 -10.49 -30.52
CA PRO A 104 -15.43 -11.50 -29.90
C PRO A 104 -14.90 -12.94 -30.09
N ALA A 105 -14.15 -13.20 -31.17
CA ALA A 105 -13.51 -14.49 -31.41
C ALA A 105 -12.22 -14.67 -30.59
N PHE A 106 -11.73 -13.61 -29.94
CA PHE A 106 -10.62 -13.69 -28.99
C PHE A 106 -11.10 -14.40 -27.72
N ASN A 107 -10.85 -15.71 -27.68
CA ASN A 107 -11.24 -16.60 -26.58
C ASN A 107 -10.00 -17.27 -25.97
N ASP A 108 -9.00 -16.45 -25.65
CA ASP A 108 -7.77 -16.87 -25.00
C ASP A 108 -7.91 -16.68 -23.48
N SER A 109 -8.26 -17.76 -22.78
CA SER A 109 -8.42 -17.78 -21.33
C SER A 109 -7.12 -17.42 -20.59
N LEU A 110 -5.96 -17.70 -21.19
CA LEU A 110 -4.66 -17.32 -20.63
C LEU A 110 -4.47 -15.80 -20.71
N ALA A 111 -4.80 -15.19 -21.85
CA ALA A 111 -4.73 -13.74 -22.00
C ALA A 111 -5.66 -13.01 -21.03
N LEU A 112 -6.90 -13.50 -20.84
CA LEU A 112 -7.83 -12.96 -19.85
C LEU A 112 -7.29 -13.10 -18.41
N ALA A 113 -6.71 -14.26 -18.06
CA ALA A 113 -6.08 -14.45 -16.76
C ALA A 113 -4.91 -13.47 -16.54
N MET A 114 -4.05 -13.27 -17.55
CA MET A 114 -3.00 -12.27 -17.52
C MET A 114 -3.55 -10.85 -17.34
N GLY A 115 -4.66 -10.52 -18.01
CA GLY A 115 -5.36 -9.24 -17.85
C GLY A 115 -5.83 -9.01 -16.41
N CYS A 116 -6.40 -10.03 -15.76
CA CYS A 116 -6.77 -9.97 -14.34
C CYS A 116 -5.55 -9.76 -13.44
N VAL A 117 -4.44 -10.46 -13.69
CA VAL A 117 -3.20 -10.30 -12.91
C VAL A 117 -2.65 -8.88 -13.08
N LEU A 118 -2.61 -8.35 -14.30
CA LEU A 118 -2.16 -6.99 -14.57
C LEU A 118 -3.06 -5.94 -13.92
N TYR A 119 -4.37 -6.19 -13.89
CA TYR A 119 -5.35 -5.33 -13.22
C TYR A 119 -5.07 -5.26 -11.71
N ILE A 120 -4.85 -6.41 -11.08
CA ILE A 120 -4.51 -6.49 -9.65
C ILE A 120 -3.16 -5.81 -9.39
N ALA A 121 -2.14 -6.09 -10.21
CA ALA A 121 -0.81 -5.46 -10.09
C ALA A 121 -0.88 -3.94 -10.18
N THR A 122 -1.72 -3.41 -11.09
CA THR A 122 -1.96 -1.96 -11.19
C THR A 122 -2.63 -1.44 -9.93
N GLY A 123 -3.62 -2.15 -9.39
CA GLY A 123 -4.26 -1.81 -8.13
C GLY A 123 -3.31 -1.83 -6.93
N MET A 124 -2.30 -2.71 -6.91
CA MET A 124 -1.24 -2.71 -5.90
C MET A 124 -0.43 -1.41 -5.95
N LEU A 125 -0.01 -0.98 -7.14
CA LEU A 125 0.73 0.28 -7.32
C LEU A 125 -0.12 1.50 -6.94
N LEU A 126 -1.39 1.53 -7.33
CA LEU A 126 -2.31 2.60 -6.94
C LEU A 126 -2.56 2.59 -5.42
N GLY A 127 -2.64 1.41 -4.80
CA GLY A 127 -2.83 1.25 -3.36
C GLY A 127 -1.73 1.94 -2.55
N ILE A 128 -0.48 1.95 -3.05
CA ILE A 128 0.64 2.73 -2.46
C ILE A 128 0.25 4.20 -2.36
N ILE A 129 -0.18 4.81 -3.48
CA ILE A 129 -0.52 6.24 -3.54
C ILE A 129 -1.65 6.55 -2.55
N PHE A 130 -2.72 5.75 -2.56
CA PHE A 130 -3.84 5.96 -1.65
C PHE A 130 -3.43 5.85 -0.18
N GLN A 131 -2.72 4.79 0.20
CA GLN A 131 -2.34 4.56 1.59
C GLN A 131 -1.34 5.61 2.10
N VAL A 132 -0.40 6.02 1.25
CA VAL A 132 0.58 7.08 1.57
C VAL A 132 -0.13 8.42 1.79
N VAL A 133 -1.01 8.82 0.87
CA VAL A 133 -1.69 10.11 0.94
C VAL A 133 -2.72 10.15 2.08
N LEU A 134 -3.52 9.09 2.26
CA LEU A 134 -4.44 8.98 3.40
C LEU A 134 -3.69 8.92 4.72
N GLY A 135 -2.58 8.18 4.79
CA GLY A 135 -1.70 8.12 5.95
C GLY A 135 -1.11 9.48 6.33
N LYS A 136 -0.87 10.34 5.35
CA LYS A 136 -0.28 11.66 5.59
C LYS A 136 -1.33 12.71 6.00
N TYR A 137 -2.51 12.70 5.38
CA TYR A 137 -3.48 13.79 5.52
C TYR A 137 -4.79 13.41 6.23
N ALA A 138 -5.12 12.11 6.30
CA ALA A 138 -6.44 11.64 6.74
C ALA A 138 -6.41 10.73 7.99
N VAL A 139 -5.24 10.51 8.62
CA VAL A 139 -5.11 9.69 9.85
C VAL A 139 -6.07 10.14 10.94
N LYS A 140 -6.11 11.44 11.24
CA LYS A 140 -6.95 12.00 12.31
C LYS A 140 -8.41 12.24 11.87
N SER A 141 -8.71 12.05 10.59
CA SER A 141 -10.07 12.25 10.08
C SER A 141 -10.92 11.02 10.34
N GLY A 142 -12.19 11.22 10.71
CA GLY A 142 -13.17 10.13 10.77
C GLY A 142 -13.46 9.57 9.38
N LEU A 143 -14.22 8.47 9.32
CA LEU A 143 -14.56 7.78 8.07
C LEU A 143 -15.10 8.72 6.95
N PRO A 144 -15.99 9.70 7.22
CA PRO A 144 -16.46 10.62 6.17
C PRO A 144 -15.33 11.47 5.56
N GLY A 145 -14.37 11.92 6.38
CA GLY A 145 -13.20 12.66 5.91
C GLY A 145 -12.27 11.79 5.07
N ARG A 146 -12.07 10.54 5.46
CA ARG A 146 -11.29 9.55 4.69
C ARG A 146 -11.94 9.24 3.34
N LEU A 147 -13.26 9.07 3.30
CA LEU A 147 -14.02 8.85 2.06
C LEU A 147 -13.96 10.05 1.13
N ALA A 148 -14.08 11.27 1.66
CA ALA A 148 -13.94 12.50 0.87
C ALA A 148 -12.52 12.62 0.28
N GLY A 149 -11.48 12.41 1.12
CA GLY A 149 -10.09 12.41 0.67
C GLY A 149 -9.81 11.34 -0.39
N ALA A 150 -10.30 10.11 -0.17
CA ALA A 150 -10.15 9.03 -1.14
C ALA A 150 -10.89 9.31 -2.45
N SER A 151 -12.06 9.95 -2.41
CA SER A 151 -12.78 10.36 -3.63
C SER A 151 -11.97 11.38 -4.43
N ALA A 152 -11.38 12.37 -3.76
CA ALA A 152 -10.52 13.35 -4.41
C ALA A 152 -9.28 12.69 -5.04
N ILE A 153 -8.60 11.79 -4.32
CA ILE A 153 -7.45 11.03 -4.84
C ILE A 153 -7.88 10.18 -6.04
N ALA A 154 -9.02 9.49 -5.95
CA ALA A 154 -9.54 8.65 -7.03
C ALA A 154 -9.81 9.43 -8.32
N VAL A 155 -10.43 10.62 -8.22
CA VAL A 155 -10.65 11.50 -9.36
C VAL A 155 -9.33 11.96 -9.97
N VAL A 156 -8.35 12.36 -9.14
CA VAL A 156 -7.03 12.78 -9.61
C VAL A 156 -6.29 11.63 -10.30
N VAL A 157 -6.26 10.44 -9.70
CA VAL A 157 -5.63 9.25 -10.28
C VAL A 157 -6.31 8.88 -11.59
N TRP A 158 -7.64 8.90 -11.65
CA TRP A 158 -8.39 8.65 -12.88
C TRP A 158 -8.00 9.64 -13.99
N LEU A 159 -8.00 10.94 -13.68
CA LEU A 159 -7.64 11.99 -14.64
C LEU A 159 -6.20 11.81 -15.17
N VAL A 160 -5.25 11.62 -14.26
CA VAL A 160 -3.84 11.42 -14.62
C VAL A 160 -3.66 10.15 -15.43
N ASN A 161 -4.30 9.04 -15.04
CA ASN A 161 -4.12 7.76 -15.72
C ASN A 161 -4.73 7.79 -17.14
N PHE A 162 -5.99 8.24 -17.28
CA PHE A 162 -6.68 8.20 -18.57
C PHE A 162 -6.22 9.30 -19.51
N TYR A 163 -6.16 10.54 -19.04
CA TYR A 163 -5.89 11.70 -19.89
C TYR A 163 -4.44 12.15 -19.84
N GLY A 164 -3.75 11.91 -18.73
CA GLY A 164 -2.35 12.28 -18.55
C GLY A 164 -1.35 11.23 -19.04
N LEU A 165 -1.72 9.95 -19.07
CA LEU A 165 -0.84 8.85 -19.51
C LEU A 165 -1.41 8.13 -20.73
N ILE A 166 -2.57 7.48 -20.60
CA ILE A 166 -3.05 6.51 -21.59
C ILE A 166 -3.46 7.16 -22.91
N SER A 167 -4.09 8.35 -22.87
CA SER A 167 -4.64 9.05 -24.05
C SER A 167 -3.66 9.30 -25.20
N TRP A 168 -2.36 9.33 -24.92
CA TRP A 168 -1.32 9.51 -25.93
C TRP A 168 -0.31 8.36 -25.92
N LEU A 169 -0.07 7.72 -24.78
CA LEU A 169 0.86 6.59 -24.67
C LEU A 169 0.35 5.35 -25.40
N GLN A 170 -0.94 5.03 -25.28
CA GLN A 170 -1.53 3.88 -25.97
C GLN A 170 -1.46 4.03 -27.50
N PRO A 171 -1.90 5.16 -28.10
CA PRO A 171 -1.72 5.41 -29.53
C PRO A 171 -0.27 5.27 -29.98
N LEU A 172 0.66 5.82 -29.20
CA LEU A 172 2.08 5.86 -29.56
C LEU A 172 2.71 4.46 -29.60
N LEU A 173 2.36 3.61 -28.63
CA LEU A 173 2.99 2.29 -28.48
C LEU A 173 2.25 1.17 -29.22
N PHE A 174 0.91 1.22 -29.26
CA PHE A 174 0.07 0.10 -29.71
C PHE A 174 -0.97 0.51 -30.77
N GLY A 175 -1.03 1.80 -31.12
CA GLY A 175 -2.08 2.37 -31.94
C GLY A 175 -3.41 2.48 -31.19
N GLY A 176 -4.42 3.03 -31.87
CA GLY A 176 -5.78 3.14 -31.36
C GLY A 176 -5.94 4.00 -30.09
N ASN A 177 -7.18 4.16 -29.64
CA ASN A 177 -7.55 4.96 -28.47
C ASN A 177 -8.66 4.26 -27.65
N TRP A 178 -8.59 2.95 -27.55
CA TRP A 178 -9.71 2.13 -27.09
C TRP A 178 -10.07 2.33 -25.61
N ILE A 179 -9.09 2.64 -24.75
CA ILE A 179 -9.35 2.81 -23.31
C ILE A 179 -10.12 4.10 -23.01
N VAL A 180 -9.90 5.15 -23.81
CA VAL A 180 -10.58 6.46 -23.67
C VAL A 180 -11.80 6.59 -24.57
N ASP A 181 -12.10 5.57 -25.37
CA ASP A 181 -13.27 5.51 -26.24
C ASP A 181 -14.52 5.19 -25.41
N ASP A 182 -15.44 6.15 -25.35
CA ASP A 182 -16.71 6.05 -24.60
C ASP A 182 -17.60 4.90 -25.11
N ALA A 183 -17.42 4.47 -26.36
CA ALA A 183 -18.11 3.31 -26.90
C ALA A 183 -17.65 1.99 -26.27
N GLN A 184 -16.38 1.90 -25.88
CA GLN A 184 -15.79 0.71 -25.26
C GLN A 184 -15.91 0.73 -23.74
N LEU A 185 -15.56 1.87 -23.14
CA LEU A 185 -15.61 2.07 -21.70
C LEU A 185 -16.11 3.49 -21.41
N PRO A 186 -17.40 3.65 -21.06
CA PRO A 186 -17.93 4.96 -20.77
C PRO A 186 -17.15 5.64 -19.65
N TRP A 187 -16.85 6.93 -19.80
CA TRP A 187 -15.95 7.65 -18.88
C TRP A 187 -16.43 7.59 -17.42
N TRP A 188 -17.75 7.57 -17.20
CA TRP A 188 -18.35 7.51 -15.88
C TRP A 188 -18.19 6.12 -15.23
N VAL A 189 -18.11 5.04 -16.02
CA VAL A 189 -17.82 3.68 -15.53
C VAL A 189 -16.36 3.63 -15.08
N ALA A 190 -15.45 4.18 -15.88
CA ALA A 190 -14.04 4.31 -15.52
C ALA A 190 -13.88 5.12 -14.23
N LEU A 191 -14.55 6.26 -14.11
CA LEU A 191 -14.53 7.07 -12.89
C LEU A 191 -15.10 6.30 -11.68
N ALA A 192 -16.26 5.65 -11.82
CA ALA A 192 -16.88 4.85 -10.76
C ALA A 192 -15.94 3.73 -10.28
N THR A 193 -15.23 3.08 -11.20
CA THR A 193 -14.22 2.05 -10.91
C THR A 193 -13.12 2.57 -9.99
N HIS A 194 -12.64 3.80 -10.23
CA HIS A 194 -11.62 4.45 -9.39
C HIS A 194 -12.20 4.90 -8.05
N LEU A 195 -13.45 5.40 -8.03
CA LEU A 195 -14.13 5.78 -6.79
C LEU A 195 -14.34 4.57 -5.88
N VAL A 196 -14.83 3.45 -6.41
CA VAL A 196 -14.98 2.20 -5.66
C VAL A 196 -13.64 1.74 -5.11
N PHE A 197 -12.58 1.74 -5.93
CA PHE A 197 -11.23 1.43 -5.46
C PHE A 197 -10.82 2.34 -4.28
N GLY A 198 -10.99 3.65 -4.44
CA GLY A 198 -10.65 4.63 -3.41
C GLY A 198 -11.45 4.46 -2.12
N TRP A 199 -12.76 4.21 -2.22
CA TRP A 199 -13.61 3.96 -1.07
C TRP A 199 -13.24 2.67 -0.35
N THR A 200 -12.92 1.60 -1.10
CA THR A 200 -12.39 0.38 -0.51
C THR A 200 -11.11 0.66 0.27
N MET A 201 -10.16 1.42 -0.32
CA MET A 201 -8.93 1.83 0.37
C MET A 201 -9.22 2.64 1.64
N ALA A 202 -10.17 3.59 1.60
CA ALA A 202 -10.56 4.37 2.77
C ALA A 202 -11.19 3.50 3.89
N LEU A 203 -11.98 2.49 3.53
CA LEU A 203 -12.61 1.57 4.49
C LEU A 203 -11.58 0.67 5.16
N ILE A 204 -10.63 0.11 4.39
CA ILE A 204 -9.60 -0.81 4.90
C ILE A 204 -8.33 -0.10 5.38
N PHE A 205 -8.24 1.22 5.24
CA PHE A 205 -7.10 2.03 5.68
C PHE A 205 -6.60 1.70 7.10
N PRO A 206 -7.47 1.51 8.13
CA PRO A 206 -7.03 1.17 9.48
C PRO A 206 -6.19 -0.12 9.56
N TRP A 207 -6.35 -1.06 8.63
CA TRP A 207 -5.56 -2.30 8.62
C TRP A 207 -4.10 -2.07 8.25
N GLY A 208 -3.77 -0.92 7.65
CA GLY A 208 -2.42 -0.52 7.30
C GLY A 208 -1.95 0.73 8.05
N GLU A 209 -2.53 1.00 9.23
CA GLU A 209 -2.12 2.11 10.10
C GLU A 209 -0.93 1.69 10.95
N PHE A 210 0.14 2.50 10.94
CA PHE A 210 1.32 2.22 11.74
C PHE A 210 1.06 2.59 13.20
N HIS A 211 1.15 1.59 14.08
CA HIS A 211 1.16 1.79 15.52
C HIS A 211 2.59 1.54 16.04
N PRO A 212 3.28 2.58 16.56
CA PRO A 212 4.57 2.40 17.19
C PRO A 212 4.47 1.34 18.29
N TYR A 213 5.45 0.44 18.32
CA TYR A 213 5.54 -0.55 19.40
C TYR A 213 5.80 0.19 20.72
N ARG A 214 4.96 -0.08 21.73
CA ARG A 214 5.14 0.40 23.10
C ARG A 214 5.51 -0.77 23.98
N LEU A 215 6.52 -0.60 24.83
CA LEU A 215 6.90 -1.64 25.77
C LEU A 215 5.82 -1.75 26.86
N GLN A 216 5.47 -2.97 27.26
CA GLN A 216 4.48 -3.19 28.34
C GLN A 216 4.88 -2.51 29.66
N THR A 217 6.17 -2.26 29.87
CA THR A 217 6.69 -1.55 31.05
C THR A 217 6.42 -0.04 31.05
N GLU A 218 5.95 0.52 29.93
CA GLU A 218 5.61 1.95 29.78
C GLU A 218 4.11 2.23 29.96
N GLU A 219 3.27 1.19 30.11
CA GLU A 219 1.81 1.30 30.30
C GLU A 219 1.36 1.27 31.78
N SER A 220 2.30 1.26 32.74
CA SER A 220 2.02 1.19 34.19
C SER A 220 1.90 2.55 34.87
#